data_AF-A0A359AXQ0-F1
#
_entry.id   AF-A0A359AXQ0-F1
#
_cell.length_a   1.000
_cell.length_b   1.000
_cell.length_c   1.000
_cell.angle_alpha   90.00
_cell.angle_beta   90.00
_cell.angle_gamma   90.00
#
_symmetry.space_group_name_H-M   'P 1'
#
loop_
_entity.id
_entity.type
_entity.pdbx_description
1 polymer ?
#
loop_
_entity_poly.entity_id
_entity_poly.type
_entity_poly.pdbx_seq_one_letter_code
_entity_poly.pdbx_strand_id
1 'polypeptide(L)'
;MGQNFAGVARIHVKGKAGTKIRLRYGEDIHKDGSLNIMTTVAGQIKQGNGGLGAPSVAWQEDSYILKGGHIESWSPDFTFHGFRYVEVTGWPGKLNMNDIEGLCLSADVEEAGKFSCSNPMFNKLMENIRWTFRSNLFSVQSDCPAREKFGYGGDMFCTTNAFSFN
;
A
#
# COMPACT_ATOMS: atom_id res chain seq x y z
N MET A 1 -10.19 0.99 0.32
CA MET A 1 -9.66 2.27 0.84
C MET A 1 -10.12 3.50 0.07
N GLY A 2 -10.46 3.39 -1.21
CA GLY A 2 -10.94 4.53 -2.01
C GLY A 2 -9.85 5.31 -2.75
N GLN A 3 -8.60 5.16 -2.33
CA GLN A 3 -7.39 5.71 -2.95
C GLN A 3 -6.33 4.61 -3.00
N ASN A 4 -5.50 4.60 -4.05
CA ASN A 4 -4.27 3.79 -4.09
C ASN A 4 -3.14 4.59 -3.42
N PHE A 5 -2.52 4.04 -2.38
CA PHE A 5 -1.46 4.72 -1.64
C PHE A 5 -0.44 3.72 -1.11
N ALA A 6 0.69 4.23 -0.63
CA ALA A 6 1.71 3.44 0.05
C ALA A 6 1.61 3.59 1.57
N GLY A 7 1.71 2.48 2.30
CA GLY A 7 1.65 2.48 3.75
C GLY A 7 1.23 1.13 4.29
N VAL A 8 0.43 1.12 5.36
CA VAL A 8 0.01 -0.11 6.05
C VAL A 8 -1.47 -0.06 6.40
N ALA A 9 -2.09 -1.22 6.63
CA ALA A 9 -3.39 -1.28 7.26
C ALA A 9 -3.24 -1.32 8.79
N ARG A 10 -4.14 -0.61 9.49
CA ARG A 10 -4.37 -0.79 10.93
C ARG A 10 -5.71 -1.45 11.12
N ILE A 11 -5.76 -2.49 11.95
CA ILE A 11 -6.99 -3.19 12.31
C ILE A 11 -7.35 -2.96 13.76
N HIS A 12 -8.65 -2.91 14.03
CA HIS A 12 -9.26 -2.93 15.36
C HIS A 12 -10.17 -4.15 15.45
N VAL A 13 -9.81 -5.11 16.30
CA VAL A 13 -10.45 -6.42 16.26
C VAL A 13 -10.60 -7.03 17.64
N LYS A 14 -11.75 -7.66 17.89
CA LYS A 14 -11.99 -8.47 19.08
C LYS A 14 -12.32 -9.88 18.65
N GLY A 15 -11.63 -10.85 19.22
CA GLY A 15 -11.85 -12.26 18.93
C GLY A 15 -11.26 -13.19 19.98
N LYS A 16 -11.29 -14.48 19.68
CA LYS A 16 -10.71 -15.51 20.54
C LYS A 16 -9.18 -15.49 20.40
N ALA A 17 -8.48 -15.72 21.51
CA ALA A 17 -7.04 -15.92 21.50
C ALA A 17 -6.64 -17.02 20.48
N GLY A 18 -5.59 -16.78 19.71
CA GLY A 18 -5.09 -17.69 18.69
C GLY A 18 -5.80 -17.60 17.32
N THR A 19 -6.85 -16.80 17.18
CA THR A 19 -7.43 -16.51 15.85
C THR A 19 -6.39 -15.79 14.99
N LYS A 20 -6.10 -16.35 13.80
CA LYS A 20 -5.20 -15.75 12.82
C LYS A 20 -5.97 -14.95 11.79
N ILE A 21 -5.64 -13.67 11.65
CA ILE A 21 -6.14 -12.76 10.64
C ILE A 21 -5.04 -12.57 9.59
N ARG A 22 -5.41 -12.60 8.31
CA ARG A 22 -4.51 -12.26 7.20
C ARG A 22 -5.04 -11.08 6.43
N LEU A 23 -4.14 -10.20 6.02
CA LEU A 23 -4.42 -9.03 5.18
C LEU A 23 -3.58 -9.17 3.90
N ARG A 24 -4.21 -9.34 2.75
CA ARG A 24 -3.53 -9.34 1.43
C ARG A 24 -3.81 -8.03 0.71
N TYR A 25 -2.81 -7.51 0.01
CA TYR A 25 -2.86 -6.17 -0.56
C TYR A 25 -2.83 -6.18 -2.09
N GLY A 26 -3.64 -5.32 -2.71
CA GLY A 26 -3.72 -5.17 -4.17
C GLY A 26 -4.08 -3.75 -4.61
N GLU A 27 -3.60 -3.34 -5.78
CA GLU A 27 -3.94 -2.05 -6.40
C GLU A 27 -5.27 -2.13 -7.17
N ASP A 28 -5.67 -3.33 -7.59
CA ASP A 28 -6.89 -3.57 -8.37
C ASP A 28 -7.63 -4.85 -7.95
N ILE A 29 -8.84 -5.03 -8.48
CA ILE A 29 -9.69 -6.20 -8.29
C ILE A 29 -10.07 -6.81 -9.64
N HIS A 30 -10.32 -8.11 -9.65
CA HIS A 30 -10.91 -8.79 -10.81
C HIS A 30 -12.39 -8.43 -10.96
N LYS A 31 -12.98 -8.78 -12.12
CA LYS A 31 -14.40 -8.49 -12.42
C LYS A 31 -15.38 -9.15 -11.46
N ASP A 32 -14.99 -10.24 -10.82
CA ASP A 32 -15.78 -10.96 -9.80
C ASP A 32 -15.66 -10.33 -8.39
N GLY A 33 -14.87 -9.26 -8.25
CA GLY A 33 -14.62 -8.57 -6.98
C GLY A 33 -13.50 -9.17 -6.15
N SER A 34 -12.86 -10.26 -6.60
CA SER A 34 -11.69 -10.83 -5.91
C SER A 34 -10.46 -9.94 -6.08
N LEU A 35 -9.57 -9.98 -5.08
CA LEU A 35 -8.35 -9.17 -5.08
C LEU A 35 -7.40 -9.61 -6.20
N ASN A 36 -6.95 -8.67 -7.03
CA ASN A 36 -5.89 -8.94 -8.00
C ASN A 36 -4.51 -8.73 -7.35
N ILE A 37 -4.03 -9.77 -6.67
CA ILE A 37 -2.73 -9.79 -6.00
C ILE A 37 -1.55 -9.64 -6.96
N MET A 38 -1.74 -9.93 -8.25
CA MET A 38 -0.68 -9.84 -9.26
C MET A 38 -0.24 -8.40 -9.53
N THR A 39 -1.03 -7.41 -9.11
CA THR A 39 -0.68 -5.98 -9.22
C THR A 39 0.47 -5.57 -8.32
N THR A 40 0.68 -6.27 -7.20
CA THR A 40 1.56 -5.83 -6.12
C THR A 40 2.73 -6.76 -5.82
N VAL A 41 2.67 -8.02 -6.26
CA VAL A 41 3.74 -9.00 -6.00
C VAL A 41 5.04 -8.70 -6.75
N ALA A 42 6.15 -9.10 -6.15
CA ALA A 42 7.47 -9.12 -6.77
C ALA A 42 8.06 -10.54 -6.85
N GLY A 43 9.00 -10.76 -7.77
CA GLY A 43 9.66 -12.06 -7.98
C GLY A 43 8.91 -13.05 -8.88
N GLN A 44 7.64 -12.80 -9.21
CA GLN A 44 6.82 -13.68 -10.05
C GLN A 44 7.14 -13.62 -11.56
N ILE A 45 7.70 -12.50 -12.05
CA ILE A 45 8.01 -12.31 -13.49
C ILE A 45 9.48 -12.58 -13.79
N LYS A 46 10.37 -12.06 -12.94
CA LYS A 46 11.82 -12.19 -13.10
C LYS A 46 12.24 -13.44 -12.33
N GLN A 47 12.84 -14.44 -12.98
CA GLN A 47 13.41 -15.65 -12.34
C GLN A 47 14.60 -15.34 -11.39
N GLY A 48 14.75 -14.08 -10.96
CA GLY A 48 15.77 -13.66 -10.03
C GLY A 48 15.46 -14.17 -8.63
N ASN A 49 16.52 -14.51 -7.90
CA ASN A 49 16.46 -14.82 -6.49
C ASN A 49 16.78 -13.54 -5.70
N GLY A 50 15.91 -13.14 -4.76
CA GLY A 50 16.12 -12.00 -3.86
C GLY A 50 17.25 -12.19 -2.84
N GLY A 51 17.98 -13.30 -2.92
CA GLY A 51 19.09 -13.64 -2.04
C GLY A 51 18.79 -14.90 -1.21
N LEU A 52 19.76 -15.33 -0.41
CA LEU A 52 19.59 -16.51 0.44
C LEU A 52 18.41 -16.30 1.40
N GLY A 53 17.42 -17.19 1.36
CA GLY A 53 16.22 -17.12 2.21
C GLY A 53 15.09 -16.24 1.66
N ALA A 54 15.28 -15.56 0.52
CA ALA A 54 14.19 -14.84 -0.13
C ALA A 54 13.14 -15.83 -0.68
N PRO A 55 11.84 -15.54 -0.53
CA PRO A 55 10.82 -16.35 -1.17
C PRO A 55 10.89 -16.17 -2.70
N SER A 56 10.45 -17.18 -3.46
CA SER A 56 10.33 -17.08 -4.92
C SER A 56 9.34 -15.99 -5.35
N VAL A 57 8.32 -15.74 -4.53
CA VAL A 57 7.35 -14.65 -4.70
C VAL A 57 7.27 -13.88 -3.39
N ALA A 58 7.52 -12.57 -3.45
CA ALA A 58 7.32 -11.65 -2.35
C ALA A 58 5.84 -11.24 -2.30
N TRP A 59 5.04 -12.03 -1.60
CA TRP A 59 3.64 -11.72 -1.34
C TRP A 59 3.50 -10.46 -0.51
N GLN A 60 2.59 -9.57 -0.91
CA GLN A 60 2.17 -8.44 -0.09
C GLN A 60 1.06 -8.94 0.85
N GLU A 61 1.47 -9.56 1.96
CA GLU A 61 0.58 -10.12 2.98
C GLU A 61 1.10 -9.84 4.40
N ASP A 62 0.17 -9.46 5.28
CA ASP A 62 0.39 -9.40 6.72
C ASP A 62 -0.41 -10.51 7.44
N SER A 63 0.10 -10.95 8.59
CA SER A 63 -0.54 -11.93 9.45
C SER A 63 -0.49 -11.50 10.91
N TYR A 64 -1.65 -11.48 11.57
CA TYR A 64 -1.76 -11.18 13.00
C TYR A 64 -2.47 -12.30 13.75
N ILE A 65 -2.00 -12.64 14.95
CA ILE A 65 -2.61 -13.65 15.82
C ILE A 65 -3.12 -12.96 17.07
N LEU A 66 -4.43 -13.06 17.31
CA LEU A 66 -5.09 -12.39 18.43
C LEU A 66 -4.61 -12.93 19.78
N LYS A 67 -4.41 -12.02 20.73
CA LYS A 67 -4.22 -12.35 22.15
C LYS A 67 -5.56 -12.66 22.83
N GLY A 68 -6.65 -12.09 22.32
CA GLY A 68 -8.02 -12.28 22.80
C GLY A 68 -8.39 -11.44 24.04
N GLY A 69 -9.67 -11.48 24.39
CA GLY A 69 -10.24 -10.86 25.59
C GLY A 69 -10.73 -9.42 25.38
N HIS A 70 -9.92 -8.54 24.80
CA HIS A 70 -10.25 -7.13 24.54
C HIS A 70 -10.18 -6.81 23.03
N ILE A 71 -10.56 -5.58 22.67
CA ILE A 71 -10.33 -5.06 21.32
C ILE A 71 -8.83 -4.77 21.19
N GLU A 72 -8.20 -5.37 20.19
CA GLU A 72 -6.79 -5.22 19.85
C GLU A 72 -6.65 -4.23 18.67
N SER A 73 -5.72 -3.29 18.77
CA SER A 73 -5.33 -2.39 17.68
C SER A 73 -3.94 -2.79 17.19
N TRP A 74 -3.80 -3.11 15.91
CA TRP A 74 -2.54 -3.59 15.34
C TRP A 74 -2.28 -3.06 13.92
N SER A 75 -1.01 -2.74 13.66
CA SER A 75 -0.44 -2.48 12.32
C SER A 75 1.00 -2.98 12.32
N PRO A 76 1.58 -3.35 11.17
CA PRO A 76 2.98 -3.75 11.10
C PRO A 76 3.94 -2.55 11.20
N ASP A 77 5.13 -2.77 11.78
CA ASP A 77 6.14 -1.72 11.99
C ASP A 77 7.28 -1.76 10.95
N PHE A 78 7.55 -2.92 10.35
CA PHE A 78 8.74 -3.16 9.52
C PHE A 78 8.44 -3.49 8.06
N THR A 79 7.26 -3.11 7.58
CA THR A 79 6.88 -3.25 6.17
C THR A 79 5.97 -2.09 5.74
N PHE A 80 5.78 -1.96 4.43
CA PHE A 80 4.74 -1.16 3.82
C PHE A 80 4.33 -1.80 2.50
N HIS A 81 3.15 -1.43 2.01
CA HIS A 81 2.54 -1.95 0.79
C HIS A 81 2.01 -0.79 -0.04
N GLY A 82 2.02 -0.92 -1.38
CA GLY A 82 1.23 -0.07 -2.27
C GLY A 82 -0.12 -0.75 -2.55
N PHE A 83 -1.24 -0.12 -2.17
CA PHE A 83 -2.55 -0.74 -2.30
C PHE A 83 -3.72 0.24 -2.28
N ARG A 84 -4.83 -0.21 -2.87
CA ARG A 84 -6.17 0.40 -2.74
C ARG A 84 -7.16 -0.53 -2.05
N TYR A 85 -6.93 -1.83 -2.18
CA TYR A 85 -7.80 -2.90 -1.72
C TYR A 85 -7.03 -3.80 -0.75
N VAL A 86 -7.74 -4.26 0.28
CA VAL A 86 -7.25 -5.22 1.26
C VAL A 86 -8.24 -6.37 1.29
N GLU A 87 -7.75 -7.58 1.04
CA GLU A 87 -8.52 -8.79 1.31
C GLU A 87 -8.23 -9.24 2.74
N VAL A 88 -9.29 -9.38 3.53
CA VAL A 88 -9.20 -9.79 4.93
C VAL A 88 -9.76 -11.19 5.08
N THR A 89 -8.96 -12.12 5.59
CA THR A 89 -9.40 -13.49 5.88
C THR A 89 -9.15 -13.85 7.34
N GLY A 90 -9.96 -14.76 7.89
CA GLY A 90 -9.87 -15.15 9.30
C GLY A 90 -10.44 -14.12 10.29
N TRP A 91 -11.17 -13.12 9.80
CA TRP A 91 -11.81 -12.11 10.65
C TRP A 91 -12.89 -12.74 11.56
N PRO A 92 -12.90 -12.44 12.88
CA PRO A 92 -13.93 -12.94 13.77
C PRO A 92 -15.26 -12.21 13.53
N GLY A 93 -16.26 -12.93 13.00
CA GLY A 93 -17.59 -12.37 12.75
C GLY A 93 -17.63 -11.54 11.47
N LYS A 94 -18.28 -10.36 11.52
CA LYS A 94 -18.45 -9.47 10.38
C LYS A 94 -17.51 -8.28 10.47
N LEU A 95 -16.72 -8.05 9.42
CA LEU A 95 -15.87 -6.87 9.26
C LEU A 95 -16.74 -5.64 8.93
N ASN A 96 -16.49 -4.53 9.62
CA ASN A 96 -17.13 -3.24 9.40
C ASN A 96 -16.11 -2.20 8.93
N MET A 97 -16.60 -1.10 8.35
CA MET A 97 -15.74 -0.04 7.81
C MET A 97 -14.84 0.64 8.84
N ASN A 98 -15.23 0.65 10.12
CA ASN A 98 -14.46 1.26 11.20
C ASN A 98 -13.42 0.31 11.81
N ASP A 99 -13.43 -0.96 11.41
CA ASP A 99 -12.52 -1.97 11.95
C ASP A 99 -11.15 -1.96 11.25
N ILE A 100 -11.02 -1.25 10.12
CA ILE A 100 -9.80 -1.17 9.34
C ILE A 100 -9.55 0.25 8.85
N GLU A 101 -8.32 0.72 9.04
CA GLU A 101 -7.83 2.01 8.60
C GLU A 101 -6.65 1.84 7.65
N GLY A 102 -6.47 2.77 6.73
CA GLY A 102 -5.30 2.85 5.88
C GLY A 102 -4.40 3.96 6.39
N LEU A 103 -3.21 3.59 6.87
CA LEU A 103 -2.21 4.55 7.27
C LEU A 103 -1.33 4.84 6.06
N CYS A 104 -1.56 5.98 5.40
CA CYS A 104 -0.64 6.45 4.36
C CYS A 104 0.66 6.89 5.02
N LEU A 105 1.77 6.36 4.51
CA LEU A 105 3.12 6.68 4.99
C LEU A 105 3.92 7.25 3.82
N SER A 106 4.82 8.17 4.11
CA SER A 106 5.82 8.69 3.17
C SER A 106 6.86 9.48 3.97
N ALA A 107 7.96 9.86 3.33
CA ALA A 107 8.79 10.95 3.84
C ALA A 107 7.92 12.20 4.07
N ASP A 108 8.17 12.89 5.17
CA ASP A 108 7.46 14.10 5.55
C ASP A 108 8.10 15.29 4.85
N VAL A 109 7.63 15.56 3.62
CA VAL A 109 8.08 16.68 2.80
C VAL A 109 7.01 17.76 2.75
N GLU A 110 7.44 19.02 2.75
CA GLU A 110 6.54 20.16 2.61
C GLU A 110 5.90 20.19 1.22
N GLU A 111 4.64 20.62 1.15
CA GLU A 111 3.95 20.87 -0.12
C GLU A 111 4.44 22.20 -0.70
N ALA A 112 5.08 22.14 -1.87
CA ALA A 112 5.71 23.30 -2.51
C ALA A 112 4.71 24.10 -3.36
N GLY A 113 3.63 23.46 -3.84
CA GLY A 113 2.71 24.09 -4.78
C GLY A 113 1.28 23.58 -4.73
N LYS A 114 0.37 24.39 -5.27
CA LYS A 114 -1.05 24.06 -5.43
C LYS A 114 -1.50 24.37 -6.84
N PHE A 115 -2.34 23.50 -7.38
CA PHE A 115 -2.94 23.66 -8.70
C PHE A 115 -4.45 23.47 -8.62
N SER A 116 -5.17 24.33 -9.32
CA SER A 116 -6.60 24.16 -9.59
C SER A 116 -6.96 24.88 -10.88
N CYS A 117 -7.90 24.32 -11.63
CA CYS A 117 -8.47 24.96 -12.81
C CYS A 117 -9.96 24.62 -12.97
N SER A 118 -10.60 25.21 -13.98
CA SER A 118 -12.02 24.96 -14.28
C SER A 118 -12.30 23.57 -14.84
N ASN A 119 -11.28 22.82 -15.26
CA ASN A 119 -11.45 21.47 -15.79
C ASN A 119 -11.28 20.42 -14.67
N PRO A 120 -12.35 19.72 -14.26
CA PRO A 120 -12.28 18.75 -13.18
C PRO A 120 -11.35 17.56 -13.49
N MET A 121 -11.15 17.20 -14.76
CA MET A 121 -10.26 16.13 -15.16
C MET A 121 -8.79 16.47 -14.87
N PHE A 122 -8.37 17.73 -15.09
CA PHE A 122 -7.01 18.17 -14.76
C PHE A 122 -6.80 18.31 -13.26
N ASN A 123 -7.81 18.75 -12.51
CA ASN A 123 -7.76 18.72 -11.04
C ASN A 123 -7.56 17.29 -10.53
N LYS A 124 -8.30 16.31 -11.12
CA LYS A 124 -8.15 14.91 -10.75
C LYS A 124 -6.79 14.32 -11.13
N LEU A 125 -6.27 14.70 -12.30
CA LEU A 125 -4.91 14.32 -12.71
C LEU A 125 -3.87 14.82 -11.71
N MET A 126 -3.99 16.07 -11.28
CA MET A 126 -3.11 16.65 -10.27
C MET A 126 -3.18 15.90 -8.93
N GLU A 127 -4.38 15.56 -8.46
CA GLU A 127 -4.53 14.72 -7.26
C GLU A 127 -3.83 13.38 -7.41
N ASN A 128 -3.99 12.72 -8.56
CA ASN A 128 -3.34 11.44 -8.84
C ASN A 128 -1.81 11.57 -8.81
N ILE A 129 -1.26 12.62 -9.44
CA ILE A 129 0.18 12.91 -9.43
C ILE A 129 0.68 13.06 -7.98
N ARG A 130 -0.03 13.82 -7.13
CA ARG A 130 0.33 13.99 -5.72
C ARG A 130 0.35 12.67 -4.94
N TRP A 131 -0.66 11.83 -5.14
CA TRP A 131 -0.71 10.51 -4.50
C TRP A 131 0.40 9.59 -5.00
N THR A 132 0.68 9.58 -6.31
CA THR A 132 1.78 8.82 -6.89
C THR A 132 3.13 9.26 -6.31
N PHE A 133 3.34 10.57 -6.20
CA PHE A 133 4.57 11.14 -5.65
C PHE A 133 4.78 10.78 -4.18
N ARG A 134 3.79 11.03 -3.32
CA ARG A 134 3.88 10.65 -1.90
C ARG A 134 4.08 9.15 -1.72
N SER A 135 3.38 8.33 -2.50
CA SER A 135 3.47 6.87 -2.39
C SER A 135 4.89 6.36 -2.68
N ASN A 136 5.64 7.03 -3.55
CA ASN A 136 6.99 6.62 -3.93
C ASN A 136 8.10 7.24 -3.07
N LEU A 137 7.78 7.96 -1.99
CA LEU A 137 8.78 8.56 -1.10
C LEU A 137 8.95 7.76 0.18
N PHE A 138 9.77 6.71 0.14
CA PHE A 138 10.16 5.93 1.31
C PHE A 138 11.68 5.83 1.37
N SER A 139 12.32 6.77 2.09
CA SER A 139 13.77 7.00 2.10
C SER A 139 14.38 7.43 0.76
N VAL A 140 13.89 6.91 -0.36
CA VAL A 140 14.27 7.21 -1.74
C VAL A 140 13.00 7.50 -2.55
N GLN A 141 13.17 8.10 -3.73
CA GLN A 141 12.12 8.12 -4.75
C GLN A 141 12.16 6.81 -5.54
N SER A 142 11.14 5.96 -5.39
CA SER A 142 11.06 4.65 -6.05
C SER A 142 10.35 4.70 -7.41
N ASP A 143 10.55 3.64 -8.22
CA ASP A 143 9.79 3.36 -9.44
C ASP A 143 8.31 3.02 -9.15
N CYS A 144 8.07 2.26 -8.08
CA CYS A 144 6.73 1.92 -7.60
C CYS A 144 6.74 1.59 -6.10
N PRO A 145 5.61 1.78 -5.39
CA PRO A 145 5.53 1.53 -3.94
C PRO A 145 5.18 0.08 -3.56
N ALA A 146 4.84 -0.76 -4.53
CA ALA A 146 4.29 -2.10 -4.27
C ALA A 146 5.34 -3.19 -4.50
N ARG A 147 5.78 -3.37 -5.75
CA ARG A 147 6.58 -4.51 -6.19
C ARG A 147 8.09 -4.32 -5.94
N GLU A 148 8.75 -3.45 -6.70
CA GLU A 148 10.22 -3.36 -6.77
C GLU A 148 10.79 -2.38 -5.76
N LYS A 149 10.19 -1.19 -5.64
CA LYS A 149 10.56 -0.16 -4.66
C LYS A 149 11.99 0.34 -4.81
N PHE A 150 12.53 0.33 -6.03
CA PHE A 150 13.91 0.71 -6.29
C PHE A 150 14.01 2.14 -6.80
N GLY A 151 15.12 2.79 -6.46
CA GLY A 151 15.44 4.13 -6.94
C GLY A 151 15.97 4.13 -8.37
N TYR A 152 15.09 3.97 -9.36
CA TYR A 152 15.46 4.05 -10.77
C TYR A 152 15.73 5.52 -11.16
N GLY A 153 16.99 5.83 -11.49
CA GLY A 153 17.42 7.20 -11.78
C GLY A 153 16.75 7.83 -13.00
N GLY A 154 16.33 7.03 -13.99
CA GLY A 154 15.60 7.52 -15.16
C GLY A 154 14.23 8.08 -14.78
N ASP A 155 13.48 7.36 -13.95
CA ASP A 155 12.18 7.78 -13.41
C ASP A 155 12.30 9.08 -12.62
N MET A 156 13.31 9.16 -11.74
CA MET A 156 13.61 10.39 -10.99
C MET A 156 13.92 11.55 -11.92
N PHE A 157 14.80 11.36 -12.91
CA PHE A 157 15.19 12.41 -13.85
C PHE A 157 13.99 12.96 -14.62
N CYS A 158 13.13 12.08 -15.13
CA CYS A 158 11.94 12.47 -15.90
C CYS A 158 10.88 13.18 -15.05
N THR A 159 10.83 12.92 -13.75
CA THR A 159 9.77 13.43 -12.86
C THR A 159 10.20 14.57 -11.95
N THR A 160 11.51 14.83 -11.80
CA THR A 160 12.06 15.75 -10.79
C THR A 160 11.47 17.16 -10.84
N ASN A 161 11.26 17.72 -12.03
CA ASN A 161 10.66 19.05 -12.18
C ASN A 161 9.23 19.06 -11.65
N ALA A 162 8.41 18.11 -12.08
CA ALA A 162 7.05 17.99 -11.58
C ALA A 162 7.04 17.75 -10.07
N PHE A 163 7.96 16.95 -9.54
CA PHE A 163 8.07 16.66 -8.11
C PHE A 163 8.42 17.90 -7.30
N SER A 164 9.36 18.72 -7.78
CA SER A 164 9.85 19.90 -7.05
C SER A 164 8.87 21.07 -6.99
N PHE A 165 7.86 21.10 -7.87
CA PHE A 165 6.85 22.16 -7.93
C PHE A 165 5.54 21.80 -7.20
N ASN A 166 5.44 20.61 -6.63
CA ASN A 166 4.25 20.10 -5.96
C ASN A 166 4.52 19.84 -4.48
#